data_AF-A0A6I4IDF1-F1
#
_entry.id   AF-A0A6I4IDF1-F1
#
_cell.length_a   1.000
_cell.length_b   1.000
_cell.length_c   1.000
_cell.angle_alpha   90.00
_cell.angle_beta   90.00
_cell.angle_gamma   90.00
#
_symmetry.space_group_name_H-M   'P 1'
#
loop_
_entity.id
_entity.type
_entity.pdbx_description
1 polymer ?
#
loop_
_entity_poly.entity_id
_entity_poly.type
_entity_poly.pdbx_seq_one_letter_code
_entity_poly.pdbx_strand_id
1 'polypeptide(L)'
;MKRVLFVIGLILLNFGIFNYLTNHFKSNFTYEEMLKTLLLSFVAVTVISFFISSCQYFLKLYVEKTLISFRSIYANLYFNVSVAIYFLLLVLIIAAFI
;
A
#
# COMPACT_ATOMS: atom_id res chain seq x y z
N MET A 1 0.55 -21.59 -12.12
CA MET A 1 1.59 -20.88 -12.90
C MET A 1 1.06 -19.66 -13.67
N LYS A 2 0.02 -19.74 -14.51
CA LYS A 2 -0.49 -18.58 -15.28
C LYS A 2 -0.88 -17.35 -14.43
N ARG A 3 -1.54 -17.54 -13.29
CA ARG A 3 -1.87 -16.46 -12.34
C ARG A 3 -0.63 -15.78 -11.74
N VAL A 4 0.42 -16.56 -11.44
CA VAL A 4 1.66 -16.03 -10.85
C VAL A 4 2.41 -15.18 -11.88
N LEU A 5 2.52 -15.66 -13.13
CA LEU A 5 3.09 -14.88 -14.23
C LEU A 5 2.32 -13.58 -14.49
N PHE A 6 0.99 -13.62 -14.42
CA PHE A 6 0.15 -12.42 -14.56
C PHE A 6 0.39 -11.40 -13.44
N VAL A 7 0.49 -11.86 -12.18
CA VAL A 7 0.79 -11.00 -11.03
C VAL A 7 2.20 -10.39 -11.15
N ILE A 8 3.20 -11.17 -11.54
CA ILE A 8 4.57 -10.67 -11.78
C ILE A 8 4.55 -9.62 -12.91
N GLY A 9 3.82 -9.87 -14.00
CA GLY A 9 3.66 -8.92 -15.09
C GLY A 9 3.04 -7.59 -14.65
N LEU A 10 2.00 -7.63 -13.81
CA LEU A 10 1.38 -6.43 -13.24
C LEU A 10 2.34 -5.67 -12.31
N ILE A 11 3.14 -6.38 -11.51
CA ILE A 11 4.15 -5.77 -10.64
C ILE A 11 5.20 -5.05 -11.49
N LEU A 12 5.77 -5.72 -12.50
CA LEU A 12 6.76 -5.13 -13.40
C LEU A 12 6.20 -3.91 -14.16
N LEU A 13 4.96 -3.99 -14.61
CA LEU A 13 4.29 -2.90 -15.31
C LEU A 13 4.05 -1.70 -14.38
N ASN A 14 3.71 -1.94 -13.11
CA ASN A 14 3.57 -0.89 -12.09
C ASN A 14 4.92 -0.19 -11.81
N PHE A 15 6.00 -0.96 -11.67
CA PHE A 15 7.36 -0.40 -11.54
C PHE A 15 7.80 0.38 -12.79
N GLY A 16 7.47 -0.12 -13.99
CA GLY A 16 7.77 0.56 -15.25
C GLY A 16 7.04 1.89 -15.39
N ILE A 17 5.75 1.93 -15.06
CA ILE A 17 4.95 3.17 -15.03
C ILE A 17 5.50 4.14 -13.98
N PHE A 18 5.79 3.64 -12.78
CA PHE A 18 6.38 4.45 -11.72
C PHE A 18 7.68 5.09 -12.20
N ASN A 19 8.65 4.31 -12.67
CA ASN A 19 9.94 4.81 -13.14
C ASN A 19 9.82 5.79 -14.33
N TYR A 20 8.90 5.53 -15.27
CA TYR A 20 8.62 6.46 -16.37
C TYR A 20 8.11 7.81 -15.84
N LEU A 21 7.12 7.78 -14.94
CA LEU A 21 6.56 9.00 -14.35
C LEU A 21 7.64 9.75 -13.54
N THR A 22 8.40 9.08 -12.69
CA THR A 22 9.43 9.73 -11.86
C THR A 22 10.53 10.38 -12.71
N ASN A 23 11.01 9.70 -13.75
CA ASN A 23 12.04 10.25 -14.65
C ASN A 23 11.50 11.35 -15.57
N HIS A 24 10.25 11.23 -16.04
CA HIS A 24 9.65 12.23 -16.92
C HIS A 24 9.38 13.55 -16.19
N PHE A 25 9.00 13.49 -14.91
CA PHE A 25 8.72 14.69 -14.12
C PHE A 25 9.95 15.31 -13.45
N LYS A 26 11.16 14.71 -13.55
CA LYS A 26 12.41 15.18 -12.90
C LYS A 26 12.16 15.74 -11.48
N SER A 27 11.41 15.00 -10.67
CA SER A 27 11.16 15.42 -9.29
C SER A 27 12.36 15.03 -8.45
N ASN A 28 13.24 15.99 -8.18
CA ASN A 28 14.15 15.88 -7.06
C ASN A 28 13.30 15.98 -5.80
N PHE A 29 12.92 14.83 -5.24
CA PHE A 29 12.17 14.77 -4.00
C PHE A 29 12.97 15.46 -2.90
N THR A 30 12.49 16.62 -2.47
CA THR A 30 13.09 17.30 -1.33
C THR A 30 12.75 16.54 -0.05
N TYR A 31 13.59 16.65 0.98
CA TYR A 31 13.33 16.03 2.28
C TYR A 31 11.96 16.45 2.87
N GLU A 32 11.55 17.70 2.63
CA GLU A 32 10.24 18.21 3.05
C GLU A 32 9.07 17.51 2.32
N GLU A 33 9.22 17.24 1.01
CA GLU A 33 8.23 16.49 0.25
C GLU A 33 8.15 15.03 0.71
N MET A 34 9.30 14.38 0.97
CA MET A 34 9.33 13.02 1.54
C MET A 34 8.59 12.94 2.87
N LEU A 35 8.78 13.92 3.76
CA LEU A 35 8.05 13.99 5.04
C LEU A 35 6.54 14.22 4.83
N LYS A 36 6.16 15.09 3.89
CA LYS A 36 4.73 15.30 3.54
C LYS A 36 4.11 14.01 2.98
N THR A 37 4.80 13.30 2.10
CA THR A 37 4.35 12.01 1.56
C THR A 37 4.23 10.96 2.66
N LEU A 38 5.17 10.92 3.61
CA LEU A 38 5.09 10.04 4.79
C LEU A 38 3.83 10.33 5.62
N LEU A 39 3.57 11.60 5.95
CA LEU A 39 2.35 12.01 6.65
C LEU A 39 1.08 11.63 5.89
N LEU A 40 1.04 11.89 4.59
CA LEU A 40 -0.10 11.56 3.74
C LEU A 40 -0.32 10.04 3.66
N SER A 41 0.76 9.25 3.72
CA SER A 41 0.68 7.80 3.73
C SER A 41 -0.02 7.25 4.97
N PHE A 42 0.16 7.84 6.16
CA PHE A 42 -0.58 7.41 7.37
C PHE A 42 -2.10 7.56 7.18
N VAL A 43 -2.52 8.69 6.60
CA VAL A 43 -3.94 8.94 6.31
C VAL A 43 -4.45 7.97 5.25
N ALA A 44 -3.71 7.81 4.14
CA ALA A 44 -4.10 6.93 3.05
C ALA A 44 -4.23 5.46 3.51
N VAL A 45 -3.25 4.97 4.28
CA VAL A 45 -3.28 3.60 4.81
C VAL A 45 -4.47 3.38 5.73
N THR A 46 -4.80 4.35 6.57
CA THR A 46 -5.97 4.28 7.45
C THR A 46 -7.26 4.19 6.64
N VAL A 47 -7.46 5.08 5.66
CA VAL A 47 -8.66 5.13 4.81
C VAL A 47 -8.82 3.85 3.98
N ILE A 48 -7.76 3.43 3.29
CA ILE A 48 -7.77 2.22 2.46
C ILE A 48 -8.03 1.00 3.34
N SER A 49 -7.36 0.90 4.49
CA SER A 49 -7.53 -0.24 5.37
C SER A 49 -8.95 -0.33 5.93
N PHE A 50 -9.55 0.81 6.27
CA PHE A 50 -10.92 0.87 6.76
C PHE A 50 -11.91 0.44 5.67
N PHE A 51 -11.74 0.94 4.45
CA PHE A 51 -12.59 0.60 3.31
C PHE A 51 -12.54 -0.90 2.99
N ILE A 52 -11.34 -1.45 2.77
CA ILE A 52 -11.16 -2.88 2.45
C ILE A 52 -11.69 -3.77 3.57
N SER A 53 -11.39 -3.42 4.83
CA SER A 53 -11.85 -4.20 5.98
C SER A 53 -13.38 -4.19 6.11
N SER A 54 -14.02 -3.06 5.79
CA SER A 54 -15.49 -2.96 5.76
C SER A 54 -16.08 -3.86 4.69
N CYS A 55 -15.52 -3.83 3.47
CA CYS A 55 -15.95 -4.74 2.39
C CYS A 55 -15.78 -6.21 2.80
N GLN A 56 -14.62 -6.58 3.35
CA GLN A 56 -14.37 -7.96 3.81
C GLN A 56 -15.32 -8.38 4.94
N TYR A 57 -15.59 -7.48 5.89
CA TYR A 57 -16.50 -7.75 6.99
C TYR A 57 -17.92 -8.01 6.48
N PHE A 58 -18.42 -7.16 5.58
CA PHE A 58 -19.75 -7.35 4.99
C PHE A 58 -19.85 -8.62 4.14
N LEU A 59 -18.81 -8.94 3.36
CA LEU A 59 -18.76 -10.20 2.62
C LEU A 59 -18.83 -11.40 3.56
N LYS A 60 -18.04 -11.41 4.63
CA LYS A 60 -18.03 -12.51 5.61
C LYS A 60 -19.36 -12.65 6.35
N LEU A 61 -19.95 -11.54 6.75
CA LEU A 61 -21.21 -11.52 7.48
C LEU A 61 -22.40 -11.95 6.60
N TYR A 62 -22.52 -11.40 5.39
CA TYR A 62 -23.71 -11.58 4.55
C TYR A 62 -23.60 -12.73 3.55
N VAL A 63 -22.41 -13.02 3.03
CA VAL A 63 -22.19 -14.08 2.03
C VAL A 63 -21.78 -15.38 2.71
N GLU A 64 -20.76 -15.34 3.56
CA GLU A 64 -20.21 -16.54 4.21
C GLU A 64 -20.95 -16.92 5.51
N LYS A 65 -21.80 -16.03 6.04
CA LYS A 65 -22.51 -16.18 7.33
C LYS A 65 -21.58 -16.49 8.50
N THR A 66 -20.36 -15.97 8.47
CA THR A 66 -19.36 -16.15 9.53
C THR A 66 -19.31 -14.94 10.45
N LEU A 67 -19.34 -15.19 11.76
CA LEU A 67 -19.13 -14.16 12.77
C LEU A 67 -17.64 -13.95 12.98
N ILE A 68 -17.10 -12.87 12.42
CA ILE A 68 -15.72 -12.44 12.63
C ILE A 68 -15.72 -11.03 13.19
N SER A 69 -14.80 -10.72 14.10
CA SER A 69 -14.64 -9.37 14.63
C SER A 69 -14.06 -8.42 13.56
N PHE A 70 -14.76 -7.32 13.27
CA PHE A 70 -14.24 -6.25 12.41
C PHE A 70 -12.86 -5.77 12.87
N ARG A 71 -12.66 -5.64 14.19
CA ARG A 71 -11.38 -5.23 14.79
C ARG A 71 -10.24 -6.14 14.36
N SER A 72 -10.47 -7.44 14.27
CA SER A 72 -9.44 -8.41 13.87
C SER A 72 -9.08 -8.26 12.39
N ILE A 73 -10.06 -8.05 11.51
CA ILE A 73 -9.81 -7.84 10.08
C ILE A 73 -9.05 -6.55 9.87
N TYR A 74 -9.54 -5.46 10.47
CA TYR A 74 -8.96 -4.14 10.35
C TYR A 74 -7.52 -4.08 10.88
N ALA A 75 -7.28 -4.60 12.08
CA ALA A 75 -5.94 -4.59 12.66
C ALA A 75 -4.94 -5.38 11.81
N ASN A 76 -5.32 -6.56 11.32
CA ASN A 76 -4.44 -7.39 10.50
C ASN A 76 -4.12 -6.71 9.16
N LEU A 77 -5.13 -6.17 8.49
CA LEU A 77 -4.94 -5.49 7.21
C LEU A 77 -4.12 -4.20 7.37
N TYR A 78 -4.46 -3.37 8.36
CA TYR A 78 -3.75 -2.13 8.67
C TYR A 78 -2.28 -2.40 8.99
N PHE A 79 -1.97 -3.41 9.80
CA PHE A 79 -0.60 -3.74 10.17
C PHE A 79 0.21 -4.20 8.96
N ASN A 80 -0.34 -5.10 8.13
CA ASN A 80 0.35 -5.60 6.94
C ASN A 80 0.61 -4.49 5.90
N VAL A 81 -0.39 -3.65 5.64
CA VAL A 81 -0.27 -2.54 4.67
C VAL A 81 0.67 -1.46 5.19
N SER A 82 0.56 -1.09 6.48
CA SER A 82 1.46 -0.16 7.15
C SER A 82 2.91 -0.63 7.07
N VAL A 83 3.19 -1.88 7.46
CA VAL A 83 4.54 -2.43 7.44
C VAL A 83 5.12 -2.41 6.01
N ALA A 84 4.34 -2.82 5.00
CA ALA A 84 4.80 -2.81 3.62
C ALA A 84 5.14 -1.41 3.10
N ILE A 85 4.27 -0.42 3.38
CA ILE A 85 4.46 0.96 2.90
C ILE A 85 5.57 1.67 3.67
N TYR A 86 5.63 1.52 5.00
CA TYR A 86 6.67 2.17 5.81
C TYR A 86 8.04 1.55 5.56
N PHE A 87 8.13 0.24 5.33
CA PHE A 87 9.38 -0.40 4.93
C PHE A 87 9.87 0.12 3.58
N LEU A 88 8.98 0.24 2.57
CA LEU A 88 9.31 0.83 1.27
C LEU A 88 9.78 2.29 1.39
N LEU A 89 9.08 3.11 2.16
CA LEU A 89 9.44 4.51 2.39
C LEU A 89 10.80 4.62 3.09
N LEU A 90 11.08 3.77 4.06
CA LEU A 90 12.35 3.76 4.78
C LEU A 90 13.52 3.36 3.86
N VAL A 91 13.32 2.39 2.95
CA VAL A 91 14.30 2.02 1.92
C VAL A 91 14.56 3.20 0.97
N LEU A 92 13.52 3.91 0.52
CA LEU A 92 13.65 5.08 -0.35
C LEU A 92 14.43 6.22 0.33
N ILE A 93 14.17 6.46 1.62
CA ILE A 93 14.89 7.47 2.39
C ILE A 93 16.38 7.10 2.47
N ILE A 94 16.72 5.85 2.82
CA ILE A 94 18.13 5.40 2.88
C ILE A 94 18.81 5.54 1.52
N ALA A 95 18.15 5.13 0.44
CA ALA A 95 18.69 5.22 -0.91
C ALA A 95 18.89 6.67 -1.40
N ALA A 96 18.19 7.64 -0.82
CA ALA A 96 18.38 9.05 -1.13
C ALA A 96 19.59 9.68 -0.39
N PHE A 97 20.09 9.04 0.68
CA PHE A 97 21.24 9.50 1.46
C PHE A 97 22.56 8.80 1.10
N ILE A 98 22.51 7.70 0.33
CA ILE A 98 23.67 6.97 -0.22
C ILE A 98 23.96 7.50 -1.62
#